data_AF-A0A8E4D4N5-F1
#
_entry.id   AF-A0A8E4D4N5-F1
#
_cell.length_a   1.000
_cell.length_b   1.000
_cell.length_c   1.000
_cell.angle_alpha   90.00
_cell.angle_beta   90.00
_cell.angle_gamma   90.00
#
_symmetry.space_group_name_H-M   'P 1'
#
loop_
_entity.id
_entity.type
_entity.pdbx_description
1 polymer ?
#
loop_
_entity_poly.entity_id
_entity_poly.type
_entity_poly.pdbx_seq_one_letter_code
_entity_poly.pdbx_strand_id
1 'polypeptide(L)'
;MNMSMTLSMFVMVVVAATVTGFELLPSQDRSCCIRKTLECLENYPGQESQRAHYCQQDATTNCPDTYDFGCCPGYATCMSINAQNNVRPAHDTCINRLCFDPGF
;
A
#
# COMPACT_ATOMS: atom_id res chain seq x y z
N MET A 1 18.44 49.79 45.05
CA MET A 1 18.92 48.96 43.93
C MET A 1 17.90 47.87 43.69
N ASN A 2 17.39 47.83 42.46
CA ASN A 2 16.46 46.82 41.93
C ASN A 2 17.01 45.40 42.14
N MET A 3 16.12 44.42 42.32
CA MET A 3 16.07 43.24 41.45
C MET A 3 14.76 42.46 41.66
N SER A 4 13.90 42.62 40.67
CA SER A 4 12.76 41.77 40.36
C SER A 4 13.26 40.38 39.97
N MET A 5 12.68 39.30 40.49
CA MET A 5 12.85 37.96 39.93
C MET A 5 11.47 37.41 39.57
N THR A 6 11.25 37.41 38.26
CA THR A 6 10.07 36.96 37.53
C THR A 6 9.86 35.46 37.63
N LEU A 7 8.62 35.07 37.94
CA LEU A 7 8.08 33.71 37.79
C LEU A 7 8.26 33.23 36.34
N SER A 8 8.99 32.13 36.13
CA SER A 8 9.07 31.45 34.84
C SER A 8 8.36 30.10 34.95
N MET A 9 7.07 30.09 34.60
CA MET A 9 6.32 28.85 34.38
C MET A 9 6.80 28.22 33.07
N PHE A 10 7.47 27.07 33.16
CA PHE A 10 7.80 26.26 32.00
C PHE A 10 6.62 25.33 31.70
N VAL A 11 5.77 25.73 30.75
CA VAL A 11 4.74 24.85 30.20
C VAL A 11 5.44 23.82 29.32
N MET A 12 5.59 22.60 29.84
CA MET A 12 6.14 21.47 29.09
C MET A 12 5.04 20.95 28.14
N VAL A 13 5.03 21.44 26.91
CA VAL A 13 4.16 20.92 25.86
C VAL A 13 4.75 19.60 25.38
N VAL A 14 4.21 18.50 25.86
CA VAL A 14 4.53 17.17 25.33
C VAL A 14 3.81 17.05 23.98
N VAL A 15 4.50 17.41 22.90
CA VAL A 15 4.05 17.05 21.56
C VAL A 15 4.24 15.55 21.44
N ALA A 16 3.15 14.79 21.58
CA ALA A 16 3.12 13.42 21.10
C ALA A 16 3.39 13.48 19.60
N ALA A 17 4.59 13.10 19.17
CA ALA A 17 4.87 12.85 17.78
C ALA A 17 4.06 11.62 17.37
N THR A 18 2.81 11.82 16.96
CA THR A 18 2.14 10.85 16.10
C THR A 18 2.89 10.86 14.79
N VAL A 19 3.90 10.02 14.68
CA VAL A 19 4.53 9.68 13.42
C VAL A 19 3.52 8.84 12.65
N THR A 20 2.46 9.47 12.12
CA THR A 20 1.77 8.97 10.93
C THR A 20 2.51 9.53 9.71
N GLY A 21 3.84 9.47 9.75
CA GLY A 21 4.68 9.57 8.58
C GLY A 21 4.80 8.17 8.03
N PHE A 22 3.81 7.74 7.26
CA PHE A 22 4.10 6.79 6.20
C PHE A 22 5.09 7.51 5.29
N GLU A 23 6.38 7.34 5.58
CA GLU A 23 7.42 7.65 4.62
C GLU A 23 7.04 6.86 3.37
N LEU A 24 6.51 7.59 2.39
CA LEU A 24 6.34 7.13 1.03
C LEU A 24 7.75 6.79 0.55
N LEU A 25 8.16 5.54 0.84
CA LEU A 25 9.26 4.87 0.19
C LEU A 25 9.20 5.23 -1.29
N PRO A 26 10.34 5.65 -1.86
CA PRO A 26 10.44 6.44 -3.09
C PRO A 26 9.44 5.92 -4.11
N SER A 27 8.47 6.78 -4.47
CA SER A 27 7.37 6.58 -5.43
C SER A 27 7.57 5.39 -6.35
N GLN A 28 7.35 4.22 -5.79
CA GLN A 28 7.44 2.98 -6.51
C GLN A 28 6.17 2.97 -7.32
N ASP A 29 6.27 2.91 -8.65
CA ASP A 29 5.10 3.02 -9.51
C ASP A 29 4.27 1.73 -9.48
N ARG A 30 3.73 1.43 -8.29
CA ARG A 30 2.78 0.36 -8.00
C ARG A 30 1.53 0.49 -8.87
N SER A 31 1.26 1.70 -9.37
CA SER A 31 0.15 1.98 -10.29
C SER A 31 0.27 1.16 -11.57
N CYS A 32 1.49 0.98 -12.11
CA CYS A 32 1.70 0.10 -13.26
C CYS A 32 1.31 -1.34 -12.94
N CYS A 33 1.83 -1.86 -11.83
CA CYS A 33 1.59 -3.23 -11.38
C CYS A 33 0.10 -3.49 -11.15
N ILE A 34 -0.54 -2.65 -10.33
CA ILE A 34 -1.96 -2.74 -9.97
C ILE A 34 -2.83 -2.69 -11.24
N ARG A 35 -2.54 -1.77 -12.16
CA ARG A 35 -3.29 -1.63 -13.41
C ARG A 35 -3.16 -2.88 -14.27
N LYS A 36 -1.94 -3.38 -14.49
CA LYS A 36 -1.71 -4.58 -15.31
C LYS A 36 -2.31 -5.84 -14.70
N THR A 37 -2.22 -5.97 -13.37
CA THR A 37 -2.89 -7.06 -12.66
C THR A 37 -4.40 -6.98 -12.80
N LEU A 38 -5.00 -5.78 -12.68
CA LEU A 38 -6.43 -5.58 -12.89
C LEU A 38 -6.85 -5.97 -14.33
N GLU A 39 -6.15 -5.43 -15.33
CA GLU A 39 -6.40 -5.74 -16.76
C GLU A 39 -6.35 -7.25 -17.01
N CYS A 40 -5.37 -7.96 -16.42
CA CYS A 40 -5.28 -9.41 -16.52
C CYS A 40 -6.48 -10.12 -15.86
N LEU A 41 -6.88 -9.70 -14.65
CA LEU A 41 -7.98 -10.32 -13.92
C LEU A 41 -9.34 -10.17 -14.60
N GLU A 42 -9.55 -9.06 -15.32
CA GLU A 42 -10.77 -8.84 -16.09
C GLU A 42 -10.98 -9.88 -17.21
N ASN A 43 -9.92 -10.58 -17.63
CA ASN A 43 -10.02 -11.65 -18.62
C ASN A 43 -10.46 -13.00 -18.01
N TYR A 44 -10.61 -13.10 -16.68
CA TYR A 44 -10.88 -14.36 -15.98
C TYR A 44 -12.13 -14.32 -15.09
N PRO A 45 -13.32 -13.94 -15.61
CA PRO A 45 -14.53 -13.82 -14.80
C PRO A 45 -14.83 -15.13 -14.04
N GLY A 46 -15.02 -15.02 -12.72
CA GLY A 46 -15.27 -16.14 -11.81
C GLY A 46 -14.02 -16.92 -11.35
N GLN A 47 -12.82 -16.54 -11.79
CA GLN A 47 -11.54 -17.16 -11.39
C GLN A 47 -10.52 -16.12 -10.87
N GLU A 48 -10.94 -14.90 -10.60
CA GLU A 48 -10.04 -13.77 -10.39
C GLU A 48 -9.24 -13.92 -9.10
N SER A 49 -9.91 -14.38 -8.04
CA SER A 49 -9.28 -14.77 -6.78
C SER A 49 -8.14 -15.77 -6.98
N GLN A 50 -8.34 -16.79 -7.83
CA GLN A 50 -7.36 -17.84 -8.10
C GLN A 50 -6.23 -17.36 -9.01
N ARG A 51 -6.52 -16.39 -9.89
CA ARG A 51 -5.60 -15.84 -10.89
C ARG A 51 -4.83 -14.61 -10.40
N ALA A 52 -5.12 -14.09 -9.20
CA ALA A 52 -4.53 -12.87 -8.67
C ALA A 52 -2.99 -12.88 -8.66
N HIS A 53 -2.37 -13.95 -8.15
CA HIS A 53 -0.90 -14.07 -8.13
C HIS A 53 -0.31 -14.27 -9.53
N TYR A 54 -0.98 -15.03 -10.39
CA TYR A 54 -0.57 -15.20 -11.79
C TYR A 54 -0.56 -13.86 -12.53
N CYS A 55 -1.65 -13.09 -12.41
CA CYS A 55 -1.78 -11.77 -13.03
C CYS A 55 -0.80 -10.72 -12.47
N GLN A 56 -0.34 -10.89 -11.23
CA GLN A 56 0.72 -10.05 -10.66
C GLN A 56 2.10 -10.42 -11.21
N GLN A 57 2.39 -11.70 -11.43
CA GLN A 57 3.63 -12.13 -12.10
C GLN A 57 3.65 -11.69 -13.57
N ASP A 58 2.52 -11.73 -14.26
CA ASP A 58 2.40 -11.19 -15.63
C ASP A 58 2.63 -9.67 -15.67
N ALA A 59 2.08 -8.95 -14.68
CA ALA A 59 2.30 -7.51 -14.53
C ALA A 59 3.77 -7.14 -14.24
N THR A 60 4.47 -7.97 -13.46
CA THR A 60 5.91 -7.86 -13.15
C THR A 60 6.74 -7.86 -14.44
N THR A 61 6.42 -8.72 -15.40
CA THR A 61 7.12 -8.77 -16.70
C THR A 61 6.97 -7.47 -17.53
N ASN A 62 5.87 -6.73 -17.32
CA ASN A 62 5.50 -5.56 -18.12
C ASN A 62 5.71 -4.22 -17.40
N CYS A 63 6.08 -4.24 -16.12
CA CYS A 63 6.32 -3.06 -15.31
C CYS A 63 7.77 -3.12 -14.81
N PRO A 64 8.52 -2.00 -14.79
CA PRO A 64 9.87 -1.99 -14.26
C PRO A 64 9.85 -2.50 -12.81
N ASP A 65 10.48 -3.66 -12.62
CA ASP A 65 10.42 -4.39 -11.36
C ASP A 65 11.03 -3.59 -10.22
N THR A 66 10.42 -3.75 -9.06
CA THR A 66 10.84 -3.07 -7.84
C THR A 66 11.06 -4.01 -6.65
N TYR A 67 10.75 -5.31 -6.81
CA TYR A 67 11.01 -6.35 -5.81
C TYR A 67 11.25 -7.72 -6.44
N ASP A 68 12.09 -8.54 -5.80
CA ASP A 68 12.39 -9.93 -6.20
C ASP A 68 11.18 -10.87 -6.18
N PHE A 69 10.11 -10.52 -5.44
CA PHE A 69 8.89 -11.32 -5.28
C PHE A 69 7.73 -10.84 -6.18
N GLY A 70 8.05 -9.99 -7.15
CA GLY A 70 7.12 -9.36 -8.09
C GLY A 70 6.65 -7.97 -7.65
N CYS A 71 5.92 -7.29 -8.54
CA CYS A 71 5.76 -5.83 -8.43
C CYS A 71 4.87 -5.33 -7.27
N CYS A 72 3.87 -6.10 -6.81
CA CYS A 72 3.02 -5.72 -5.66
C CYS A 72 2.28 -6.94 -5.02
N PRO A 73 2.96 -7.76 -4.21
CA PRO A 73 2.37 -8.99 -3.64
C PRO A 73 1.20 -8.74 -2.68
N GLY A 74 1.22 -7.64 -1.91
CA GLY A 74 0.11 -7.28 -1.02
C GLY A 74 -1.20 -6.98 -1.75
N TYR A 75 -1.14 -6.37 -2.94
CA TYR A 75 -2.31 -6.17 -3.80
C TYR A 75 -2.83 -7.50 -4.34
N ALA A 76 -1.94 -8.36 -4.85
CA ALA A 76 -2.32 -9.69 -5.35
C ALA A 76 -3.00 -10.55 -4.26
N THR A 77 -2.45 -10.52 -3.04
CA THR A 77 -3.03 -11.21 -1.88
C THR A 77 -4.40 -10.64 -1.51
N CYS A 78 -4.57 -9.33 -1.59
CA CYS A 78 -5.88 -8.72 -1.36
C CYS A 78 -6.92 -9.14 -2.40
N MET A 79 -6.52 -9.14 -3.68
CA MET A 79 -7.38 -9.58 -4.78
C MET A 79 -7.68 -11.07 -4.69
N SER A 80 -6.73 -11.90 -4.24
CA SER A 80 -6.98 -13.34 -4.06
C SER A 80 -8.02 -13.63 -3.00
N ILE A 81 -8.17 -12.75 -2.00
CA ILE A 81 -9.19 -12.87 -0.95
C ILE A 81 -10.53 -12.27 -1.41
N ASN A 82 -10.52 -11.10 -2.05
CA ASN A 82 -11.72 -10.29 -2.26
C ASN A 82 -12.35 -10.42 -3.65
N ALA A 83 -11.60 -10.84 -4.68
CA ALA A 83 -12.07 -10.90 -6.06
C ALA A 83 -12.82 -12.23 -6.36
N GLN A 84 -13.96 -12.40 -5.71
CA GLN A 84 -14.91 -13.50 -5.93
C GLN A 84 -15.99 -13.07 -6.94
N ASN A 85 -15.65 -13.05 -8.23
CA ASN A 85 -16.56 -12.65 -9.32
C ASN A 85 -16.99 -11.16 -9.25
N ASN A 86 -16.14 -10.32 -8.63
CA ASN A 86 -16.40 -8.91 -8.31
C ASN A 86 -15.09 -8.09 -8.39
N VAL A 87 -14.33 -8.25 -9.48
CA VAL A 87 -12.98 -7.66 -9.65
C VAL A 87 -12.93 -6.17 -9.36
N ARG A 88 -13.88 -5.39 -9.88
CA ARG A 88 -13.90 -3.93 -9.73
C ARG A 88 -14.13 -3.51 -8.25
N PRO A 89 -15.18 -4.00 -7.56
CA PRO A 89 -15.31 -3.78 -6.11
C PRO A 89 -14.10 -4.24 -5.29
N ALA A 90 -13.52 -5.40 -5.63
CA ALA A 90 -12.33 -5.91 -4.96
C ALA A 90 -11.11 -5.00 -5.18
N HIS A 91 -10.94 -4.49 -6.40
CA HIS A 91 -9.90 -3.54 -6.75
C HIS A 91 -10.00 -2.26 -5.93
N ASP A 92 -11.18 -1.66 -5.81
CA ASP A 92 -11.39 -0.43 -5.02
C ASP A 92 -11.03 -0.63 -3.53
N THR A 93 -11.24 -1.84 -3.02
CA THR A 93 -10.85 -2.22 -1.66
C THR A 93 -9.34 -2.39 -1.53
N CYS A 94 -8.70 -2.95 -2.56
CA CYS A 94 -7.33 -3.42 -2.53
C CYS A 94 -6.29 -2.41 -3.03
N ILE A 95 -6.68 -1.40 -3.81
CA ILE A 95 -5.79 -0.43 -4.46
C ILE A 95 -4.90 0.34 -3.48
N ASN A 96 -5.40 0.60 -2.27
CA ASN A 96 -4.69 1.36 -1.25
C ASN A 96 -3.79 0.48 -0.35
N ARG A 97 -3.84 -0.85 -0.50
CA ARG A 97 -3.06 -1.76 0.32
C ARG A 97 -1.57 -1.59 0.04
N LEU A 98 -0.75 -1.77 1.06
CA LEU A 98 0.70 -1.76 0.91
C LEU A 98 1.12 -2.96 0.06
N CYS A 99 2.04 -2.75 -0.88
CA CYS A 99 2.59 -3.83 -1.70
C CYS A 99 3.42 -4.80 -0.86
N PHE A 100 4.05 -4.31 0.20
CA PHE A 100 4.75 -5.09 1.20
C PHE A 100 4.24 -4.68 2.58
N ASP A 101 3.74 -5.64 3.34
CA ASP A 101 3.42 -5.48 4.76
C ASP A 101 4.27 -6.51 5.51
N PRO A 102 5.27 -6.10 6.31
CA PRO A 102 6.14 -7.03 7.03
C PRO A 102 5.43 -7.80 8.17
N GLY A 103 4.13 -7.57 8.39
CA GLY A 103 3.34 -8.20 9.46
C GLY A 103 2.50 -9.41 9.03
N PHE A 104 2.57 -9.85 7.78
CA PHE A 104 1.86 -11.03 7.26
C PHE A 104 2.77 -11.98 6.49
#